data_AF-A0A0Q8XM07-F1
#
_entry.id   AF-A0A0Q8XM07-F1
#
_cell.length_a   1.000
_cell.length_b   1.000
_cell.length_c   1.000
_cell.angle_alpha   90.00
_cell.angle_beta   90.00
_cell.angle_gamma   90.00
#
_symmetry.space_group_name_H-M   'P 1'
#
loop_
_entity.id
_entity.type
_entity.pdbx_description
1 polymer ?
#
loop_
_entity_poly.entity_id
_entity_poly.type
_entity_poly.pdbx_seq_one_letter_code
_entity_poly.pdbx_strand_id
1 'polypeptide(L)'
;MIPTFRASASAIIALAVSVAPIPAFAAVTLVDPTPAADPGQVVLPGMQTTCDAAAMAHDTDGAGGDIWSGQVVLGPVTLAAGPVETGTHSITDAIAGTLVGAGTFTPGHVEILGDPYRNGGSVNMFGIKQAVGGHYSASTYDFMGTFKTTYAHAFSCDILKALYHPAVDIFHPAVGIYVIAGDFGGSEDAVRGNCAAFTKQGEDPLNLPTWWGDPFHGGSDANPHCMFQGTAAYTEHHDAYNDPATLQGNEAQTAINVDQTNALRAHEDAGAGFDTSATLIIGQVVVCISPSKSGTKLPGAWAKQNGYTGDKCTTVWYNGGATVGVPNLNDGSHNWVTVPVV
;
A
#
# COMPACT_ATOMS: atom_id res chain seq x y z
N MET A 1 -42.06 -11.21 50.91
CA MET A 1 -41.61 -12.07 49.80
C MET A 1 -40.26 -11.56 49.35
N ILE A 2 -39.19 -12.27 49.70
CA ILE A 2 -37.80 -11.98 49.34
C ILE A 2 -37.29 -13.28 48.71
N PRO A 3 -36.86 -13.32 47.45
CA PRO A 3 -36.31 -14.54 46.88
C PRO A 3 -34.83 -14.66 47.25
N THR A 4 -34.53 -15.66 48.07
CA THR A 4 -33.19 -16.22 48.25
C THR A 4 -32.75 -16.95 46.99
N PHE A 5 -31.71 -16.43 46.31
CA PHE A 5 -30.97 -17.18 45.30
C PHE A 5 -30.05 -18.20 45.97
N ARG A 6 -30.23 -19.49 45.65
CA ARG A 6 -29.28 -20.55 45.96
C ARG A 6 -28.19 -20.56 44.88
N ALA A 7 -26.95 -20.34 45.27
CA ALA A 7 -25.79 -20.62 44.42
C ALA A 7 -25.41 -22.09 44.55
N SER A 8 -25.41 -22.81 43.43
CA SER A 8 -24.90 -24.18 43.32
C SER A 8 -23.38 -24.10 43.12
N ALA A 9 -22.61 -24.57 44.09
CA ALA A 9 -21.15 -24.69 43.97
C ALA A 9 -20.79 -25.94 43.15
N SER A 10 -20.23 -25.74 41.95
CA SER A 10 -19.55 -26.80 41.20
C SER A 10 -18.06 -26.78 41.56
N ALA A 11 -17.58 -27.88 42.14
CA ALA A 11 -16.18 -28.07 42.48
C ALA A 11 -15.33 -28.20 41.21
N ILE A 12 -14.35 -27.31 41.03
CA ILE A 12 -13.30 -27.44 40.03
C ILE A 12 -12.16 -28.24 40.66
N ILE A 13 -11.91 -29.43 40.12
CA ILE A 13 -10.76 -30.27 40.46
C ILE A 13 -9.52 -29.58 39.88
N ALA A 14 -8.66 -29.06 40.76
CA ALA A 14 -7.36 -28.53 40.38
C ALA A 14 -6.42 -29.69 40.03
N LEU A 15 -6.23 -29.93 38.73
CA LEU A 15 -5.20 -30.81 38.23
C LEU A 15 -3.89 -30.02 38.21
N ALA A 16 -3.01 -30.28 39.18
CA ALA A 16 -1.67 -29.71 39.22
C ALA A 16 -0.84 -30.29 38.06
N VAL A 17 -0.77 -29.56 36.95
CA VAL A 17 0.22 -29.81 35.89
C VAL A 17 1.54 -29.21 36.36
N SER A 18 2.51 -30.08 36.66
CA SER A 18 3.90 -29.69 36.87
C SER A 18 4.46 -29.13 35.56
N VAL A 19 4.43 -27.81 35.41
CA VAL A 19 5.14 -27.11 34.33
C VAL A 19 6.62 -27.17 34.69
N ALA A 20 7.38 -28.00 33.97
CA ALA A 20 8.84 -27.91 34.00
C ALA A 20 9.24 -26.47 33.61
N PRO A 21 10.22 -25.85 34.28
CA PRO A 21 10.66 -24.51 33.92
C PRO A 21 11.25 -24.55 32.51
N ILE A 22 10.50 -24.03 31.54
CA ILE A 22 11.06 -23.63 30.25
C ILE A 22 12.05 -22.51 30.60
N PRO A 23 13.32 -22.58 30.16
CA PRO A 23 14.22 -21.45 30.34
C PRO A 23 13.53 -20.21 29.79
N ALA A 24 13.35 -19.20 30.64
CA ALA A 24 12.79 -17.93 30.22
C ALA A 24 13.79 -17.34 29.23
N PHE A 25 13.51 -17.47 27.93
CA PHE A 25 14.22 -16.71 26.90
C PHE A 25 14.10 -15.24 27.27
N ALA A 26 15.23 -14.52 27.27
CA ALA A 26 15.20 -13.10 27.51
C ALA A 26 14.43 -12.42 26.38
N ALA A 27 13.65 -11.39 26.70
CA ALA A 27 12.89 -10.67 25.69
C ALA A 27 13.82 -10.07 24.62
N VAL A 28 13.54 -10.35 23.34
CA VAL A 28 14.20 -9.67 22.22
C VAL A 28 14.04 -8.17 22.38
N THR A 29 15.17 -7.48 22.38
CA THR A 29 15.26 -6.03 22.51
C THR A 29 15.61 -5.44 21.16
N LEU A 30 14.71 -4.63 20.60
CA LEU A 30 14.98 -3.89 19.36
C LEU A 30 16.11 -2.89 19.58
N VAL A 31 17.11 -2.95 18.69
CA VAL A 31 18.24 -2.01 18.67
C VAL A 31 17.92 -0.83 17.75
N ASP A 32 17.32 -1.13 16.60
CA ASP A 32 16.89 -0.10 15.66
C ASP A 32 15.65 0.64 16.19
N PRO A 33 15.51 1.95 15.87
CA PRO A 33 14.29 2.67 16.20
C PRO A 33 13.09 2.07 15.45
N THR A 34 11.89 2.30 15.99
CA THR A 34 10.66 2.01 15.24
C THR A 34 10.74 2.70 13.88
N PRO A 35 10.56 1.97 12.76
CA PRO A 35 10.60 2.56 11.43
C PRO A 35 9.55 3.67 11.34
N ALA A 36 9.70 4.62 10.42
CA ALA A 36 8.58 5.48 10.07
C ALA A 36 7.55 4.68 9.27
N ALA A 37 6.29 5.12 9.27
CA ALA A 37 5.33 4.63 8.29
C ALA A 37 5.86 4.92 6.89
N ASP A 38 5.85 3.91 6.02
CA ASP A 38 6.20 4.10 4.62
C ASP A 38 5.34 5.24 4.05
N PRO A 39 5.90 6.13 3.22
CA PRO A 39 5.17 7.25 2.63
C PRO A 39 4.21 6.77 1.53
N GLY A 40 3.29 5.88 1.89
CA GLY A 40 2.14 5.50 1.10
C GLY A 40 0.99 6.45 1.39
N GLN A 41 1.07 7.68 0.89
CA GLN A 41 -0.12 8.55 0.73
C GLN A 41 -1.01 8.04 -0.42
N VAL A 42 -1.34 6.75 -0.39
CA VAL A 42 -2.21 6.11 -1.36
C VAL A 42 -3.55 5.93 -0.69
N VAL A 43 -4.63 6.33 -1.38
CA VAL A 43 -5.98 5.93 -0.99
C VAL A 43 -5.99 4.41 -0.97
N LEU A 44 -6.05 3.82 0.23
CA LEU A 44 -6.09 2.37 0.35
C LEU A 44 -7.38 1.86 -0.32
N PRO A 45 -7.37 0.72 -1.03
CA PRO A 45 -8.54 0.21 -1.73
C PRO A 45 -9.82 0.10 -0.88
N GLY A 46 -9.68 -0.07 0.44
CA GLY A 46 -10.79 -0.07 1.39
C GLY A 46 -11.39 1.31 1.69
N MET A 47 -10.61 2.39 1.64
CA MET A 47 -11.06 3.74 2.03
C MET A 47 -12.12 4.27 1.05
N GLN A 48 -11.86 4.15 -0.25
CA GLN A 48 -12.81 4.62 -1.26
C GLN A 48 -14.12 3.83 -1.18
N THR A 49 -14.02 2.51 -1.05
CA THR A 49 -15.18 1.63 -0.86
C THR A 49 -16.01 2.04 0.38
N THR A 50 -15.35 2.39 1.49
CA THR A 50 -16.04 2.91 2.69
C THR A 50 -16.73 4.24 2.43
N CYS A 51 -16.08 5.17 1.72
CA CYS A 51 -16.70 6.47 1.41
C CYS A 51 -17.85 6.37 0.42
N ASP A 52 -17.76 5.50 -0.58
CA ASP A 52 -18.86 5.23 -1.51
C ASP A 52 -20.06 4.64 -0.76
N ALA A 53 -19.83 3.69 0.15
CA ALA A 53 -20.88 3.12 0.98
C ALA A 53 -21.51 4.15 1.94
N ALA A 54 -20.70 5.04 2.53
CA ALA A 54 -21.19 6.14 3.36
C ALA A 54 -22.07 7.10 2.54
N ALA A 55 -21.64 7.48 1.34
CA ALA A 55 -22.42 8.35 0.46
C ALA A 55 -23.75 7.70 0.02
N MET A 56 -23.76 6.41 -0.31
CA MET A 56 -25.00 5.69 -0.63
C MET A 56 -25.98 5.63 0.55
N ALA A 57 -25.51 5.68 1.80
CA ALA A 57 -26.40 5.71 2.96
C ALA A 57 -27.21 7.01 3.08
N HIS A 58 -26.78 8.08 2.39
CA HIS A 58 -27.52 9.34 2.28
C HIS A 58 -28.58 9.33 1.17
N ASP A 59 -28.57 8.34 0.28
CA ASP A 59 -29.64 8.13 -0.70
C ASP A 59 -30.86 7.50 0.00
N THR A 60 -31.54 8.30 0.83
CA THR A 60 -32.72 7.86 1.59
C THR A 60 -33.96 7.70 0.74
N ASP A 61 -33.98 8.33 -0.44
CA ASP A 61 -35.19 8.51 -1.20
C ASP A 61 -35.25 7.59 -2.41
N GLY A 62 -34.12 7.06 -2.92
CA GLY A 62 -34.01 5.99 -3.94
C GLY A 62 -34.73 6.24 -5.28
N ALA A 63 -35.50 7.32 -5.36
CA ALA A 63 -36.47 7.67 -6.39
C ALA A 63 -36.29 9.11 -6.88
N GLY A 64 -35.41 9.90 -6.22
CA GLY A 64 -35.20 11.32 -6.50
C GLY A 64 -34.20 11.61 -7.63
N GLY A 65 -33.47 10.61 -8.13
CA GLY A 65 -32.46 10.79 -9.19
C GLY A 65 -31.17 11.51 -8.75
N ASP A 66 -31.13 12.03 -7.52
CA ASP A 66 -29.95 12.63 -6.90
C ASP A 66 -28.77 11.66 -6.90
N ILE A 67 -27.57 12.18 -7.21
CA ILE A 67 -26.35 11.38 -7.21
C ILE A 67 -25.54 11.73 -5.96
N TRP A 68 -25.26 10.70 -5.16
CA TRP A 68 -24.41 10.77 -3.99
C TRP A 68 -23.06 10.12 -4.29
N SER A 69 -21.97 10.79 -3.90
CA SER A 69 -20.61 10.26 -4.05
C SER A 69 -19.77 10.55 -2.83
N GLY A 70 -18.86 9.63 -2.50
CA GLY A 70 -17.93 9.77 -1.39
C GLY A 70 -16.54 10.05 -1.91
N GLN A 71 -15.82 10.99 -1.30
CA GLN A 71 -14.43 11.26 -1.60
C GLN A 71 -13.57 11.07 -0.35
N VAL A 72 -12.48 10.30 -0.49
CA VAL A 72 -11.54 10.07 0.62
C VAL A 72 -10.73 11.32 0.90
N VAL A 73 -10.73 11.74 2.17
CA VAL A 73 -9.82 12.76 2.71
C VAL A 73 -8.85 12.06 3.66
N LEU A 74 -7.57 12.04 3.27
CA LEU A 74 -6.52 11.39 4.05
C LEU A 74 -6.24 12.15 5.35
N GLY A 75 -6.22 11.42 6.46
CA GLY A 75 -5.84 11.91 7.76
C GLY A 75 -4.40 11.53 8.15
N PRO A 76 -4.01 11.80 9.41
CA PRO A 76 -2.69 11.41 9.91
C PRO A 76 -2.54 9.88 9.97
N VAL A 77 -1.29 9.43 9.80
CA VAL A 77 -0.90 8.05 10.04
C VAL A 77 -0.24 7.98 11.42
N THR A 78 -0.70 7.05 12.26
CA THR A 78 -0.19 6.88 13.63
C THR A 78 0.22 5.44 13.88
N LEU A 79 1.27 5.24 14.67
CA LEU A 79 1.66 3.91 15.14
C LEU A 79 0.53 3.30 15.96
N ALA A 80 0.01 2.15 15.52
CA ALA A 80 -1.03 1.41 16.22
C ALA A 80 -0.45 0.28 17.08
N ALA A 81 0.55 -0.44 16.56
CA ALA A 81 1.21 -1.52 17.27
C ALA A 81 2.61 -1.82 16.70
N GLY A 82 3.43 -2.49 17.51
CA GLY A 82 4.77 -2.97 17.13
C GLY A 82 5.89 -1.93 17.29
N PRO A 83 7.10 -2.24 16.79
CA PRO A 83 7.43 -3.42 16.00
C PRO A 83 7.44 -4.71 16.82
N VAL A 84 6.90 -5.80 16.28
CA VAL A 84 6.91 -7.15 16.89
C VAL A 84 7.61 -8.10 15.93
N GLU A 85 8.50 -8.94 16.46
CA GLU A 85 9.18 -9.95 15.64
C GLU A 85 8.17 -10.90 14.99
N THR A 86 8.38 -11.19 13.71
CA THR A 86 7.61 -12.21 13.00
C THR A 86 8.35 -13.53 13.07
N GLY A 87 7.70 -14.60 13.53
CA GLY A 87 8.29 -15.93 13.56
C GLY A 87 7.99 -16.68 14.85
N THR A 88 8.76 -17.74 15.09
CA THR A 88 8.66 -18.55 16.31
C THR A 88 9.49 -18.02 17.47
N HIS A 89 10.24 -16.93 17.25
CA HIS A 89 11.18 -16.37 18.20
C HIS A 89 12.29 -17.38 18.52
N SER A 90 13.05 -17.73 17.50
CA SER A 90 14.20 -18.62 17.60
C SER A 90 15.38 -18.04 16.84
N ILE A 91 16.60 -18.48 17.17
CA ILE A 91 17.81 -18.13 16.41
C ILE A 91 17.70 -18.50 14.91
N THR A 92 16.81 -19.42 14.55
CA THR A 92 16.55 -19.77 13.15
C THR A 92 15.68 -18.76 12.40
N ASP A 93 15.00 -17.86 13.11
CA ASP A 93 14.22 -16.76 12.53
C ASP A 93 15.12 -15.56 12.15
N ALA A 94 16.37 -15.52 12.64
CA ALA A 94 17.35 -14.52 12.24
C ALA A 94 17.66 -14.62 10.74
N ILE A 95 17.78 -13.47 10.08
CA ILE A 95 18.18 -13.38 8.68
C ILE A 95 19.59 -14.00 8.54
N ALA A 96 19.72 -14.95 7.63
CA ALA A 96 20.94 -15.73 7.46
C ALA A 96 22.18 -14.83 7.27
N GLY A 97 23.24 -15.12 8.02
CA GLY A 97 24.51 -14.39 7.96
C GLY A 97 24.55 -13.07 8.73
N THR A 98 23.50 -12.71 9.48
CA THR A 98 23.45 -11.46 10.26
C THR A 98 23.70 -11.66 11.76
N LEU A 99 23.75 -12.91 12.22
CA LEU A 99 23.99 -13.26 13.62
C LEU A 99 25.43 -12.91 14.03
N VAL A 100 25.55 -12.08 15.06
CA VAL A 100 26.81 -11.71 15.68
C VAL A 100 26.75 -12.05 17.16
N GLY A 101 27.40 -13.15 17.54
CA GLY A 101 27.48 -13.60 18.93
C GLY A 101 28.60 -12.93 19.71
N ALA A 102 28.39 -12.74 21.00
CA ALA A 102 29.45 -12.36 21.92
C ALA A 102 30.30 -13.56 22.37
N GLY A 103 31.46 -13.29 22.98
CA GLY A 103 32.31 -14.31 23.57
C GLY A 103 33.18 -15.09 22.58
N THR A 104 33.65 -16.27 22.99
CA THR A 104 34.55 -17.10 22.19
C THR A 104 33.74 -17.95 21.22
N PHE A 105 34.02 -17.82 19.93
CA PHE A 105 33.45 -18.69 18.89
C PHE A 105 34.25 -19.98 18.74
N THR A 106 33.56 -21.11 18.78
CA THR A 106 34.11 -22.46 18.50
C THR A 106 33.55 -22.97 17.17
N PRO A 107 34.37 -23.10 16.12
CA PRO A 107 33.91 -23.57 14.81
C PRO A 107 33.37 -25.00 14.84
N GLY A 108 32.25 -25.26 14.17
CA GLY A 108 31.68 -26.62 14.01
C GLY A 108 32.40 -27.41 12.93
N HIS A 109 32.21 -27.02 11.66
CA HIS A 109 32.97 -27.52 10.52
C HIS A 109 33.83 -26.41 9.93
N VAL A 110 35.03 -26.74 9.47
CA VAL A 110 35.95 -25.76 8.90
C VAL A 110 36.46 -26.21 7.54
N GLU A 111 36.45 -25.29 6.59
CA GLU A 111 36.93 -25.50 5.24
C GLU A 111 37.72 -24.30 4.70
N ILE A 112 38.39 -24.50 3.57
CA ILE A 112 39.12 -23.44 2.87
C ILE A 112 38.23 -22.94 1.72
N LEU A 113 37.86 -21.67 1.79
CA LEU A 113 37.11 -21.00 0.75
C LEU A 113 38.01 -20.68 -0.45
N GLY A 114 37.62 -21.19 -1.61
CA GLY A 114 38.23 -20.85 -2.89
C GLY A 114 39.66 -21.35 -3.08
N ASP A 115 40.37 -20.70 -4.00
CA ASP A 115 41.72 -21.09 -4.39
C ASP A 115 42.79 -20.44 -3.50
N PRO A 116 43.97 -21.09 -3.37
CA PRO A 116 45.11 -20.50 -2.70
C PRO A 116 45.56 -19.18 -3.36
N TYR A 117 45.89 -18.18 -2.57
CA TYR A 117 46.40 -16.89 -3.01
C TYR A 117 47.77 -16.57 -2.39
N ARG A 118 48.42 -15.50 -2.87
CA ARG A 118 49.73 -15.06 -2.38
C ARG A 118 49.63 -13.73 -1.64
N ASN A 119 50.20 -13.70 -0.44
CA ASN A 119 50.44 -12.46 0.30
C ASN A 119 51.85 -11.92 -0.01
N GLY A 120 51.91 -10.91 -0.88
CA GLY A 120 53.15 -10.20 -1.21
C GLY A 120 54.30 -11.12 -1.63
N GLY A 121 55.48 -10.92 -1.03
CA GLY A 121 56.70 -11.70 -1.28
C GLY A 121 56.75 -13.08 -0.59
N SER A 122 55.64 -13.55 -0.01
CA SER A 122 55.58 -14.86 0.67
C SER A 122 55.91 -16.00 -0.27
N VAL A 123 56.71 -16.95 0.24
CA VAL A 123 57.02 -18.24 -0.40
C VAL A 123 55.94 -19.30 -0.17
N ASN A 124 54.93 -18.98 0.65
CA ASN A 124 53.76 -19.80 0.96
C ASN A 124 52.50 -19.22 0.30
N MET A 125 51.52 -20.08 0.03
CA MET A 125 50.17 -19.68 -0.38
C MET A 125 49.19 -19.82 0.79
N PHE A 126 48.24 -18.91 0.82
CA PHE A 126 47.24 -18.78 1.87
C PHE A 126 45.86 -19.11 1.33
N GLY A 127 44.99 -19.58 2.20
CA GLY A 127 43.56 -19.76 1.94
C GLY A 127 42.75 -18.98 2.95
N ILE A 128 41.52 -18.63 2.57
CA ILE A 128 40.54 -18.06 3.50
C ILE A 128 39.90 -19.24 4.23
N LYS A 129 39.97 -19.24 5.55
CA LYS A 129 39.40 -20.27 6.40
C LYS A 129 38.00 -19.83 6.81
N GLN A 130 36.99 -20.65 6.51
CA GLN A 130 35.61 -20.39 6.91
C GLN A 130 35.08 -21.52 7.79
N ALA A 131 34.25 -21.16 8.75
CA ALA A 131 33.49 -22.09 9.56
C ALA A 131 32.07 -22.20 9.00
N VAL A 132 31.55 -23.41 8.83
CA VAL A 132 30.13 -23.67 8.58
C VAL A 132 29.52 -24.12 9.90
N GLY A 133 28.76 -23.21 10.51
CA GLY A 133 28.22 -23.33 11.84
C GLY A 133 29.27 -23.32 12.97
N GLY A 134 28.80 -23.33 14.21
CA GLY A 134 29.63 -23.35 15.40
C GLY A 134 28.88 -22.94 16.65
N HIS A 135 29.62 -22.66 17.72
CA HIS A 135 29.10 -22.36 19.04
C HIS A 135 29.70 -21.07 19.59
N TYR A 136 28.86 -20.16 20.08
CA TYR A 136 29.29 -19.00 20.85
C TYR A 136 29.16 -19.28 22.35
N SER A 137 30.23 -19.01 23.11
CA SER A 137 30.24 -19.29 24.54
C SER A 137 29.39 -18.32 25.37
N ALA A 138 29.15 -17.11 24.88
CA ALA A 138 28.28 -16.15 25.54
C ALA A 138 26.84 -16.32 25.04
N SER A 139 25.90 -15.92 25.89
CA SER A 139 24.49 -16.08 25.62
C SER A 139 23.87 -14.94 24.81
N THR A 140 24.56 -13.81 24.71
CA THR A 140 24.06 -12.63 24.01
C THR A 140 24.50 -12.58 22.56
N TYR A 141 23.58 -12.12 21.71
CA TYR A 141 23.85 -11.88 20.30
C TYR A 141 23.00 -10.77 19.72
N ASP A 142 23.54 -10.13 18.69
CA ASP A 142 22.81 -9.24 17.82
C ASP A 142 22.44 -9.98 16.53
N PHE A 143 21.28 -9.65 15.97
CA PHE A 143 20.80 -10.24 14.72
C PHE A 143 19.94 -9.25 13.95
N MET A 144 19.76 -9.49 12.66
CA MET A 144 18.66 -8.88 11.92
C MET A 144 17.48 -9.85 11.91
N GLY A 145 16.35 -9.41 12.43
CA GLY A 145 15.09 -10.14 12.39
C GLY A 145 14.09 -9.45 11.47
N THR A 146 13.01 -10.16 11.14
CA THR A 146 11.87 -9.58 10.43
C THR A 146 10.86 -9.11 11.47
N PHE A 147 10.48 -7.84 11.43
CA PHE A 147 9.56 -7.23 12.39
C PHE A 147 8.37 -6.61 11.68
N LYS A 148 7.20 -6.78 12.29
CA LYS A 148 5.93 -6.25 11.84
C LYS A 148 5.53 -5.05 12.68
N THR A 149 5.25 -3.94 12.02
CA THR A 149 4.73 -2.70 12.62
C THR A 149 3.38 -2.40 12.00
N THR A 150 2.38 -2.11 12.82
CA THR A 150 1.02 -1.78 12.34
C THR A 150 0.79 -0.28 12.48
N TYR A 151 0.39 0.35 11.38
CA TYR A 151 0.01 1.76 11.34
C TYR A 151 -1.50 1.91 11.13
N ALA A 152 -2.12 2.78 11.91
CA ALA A 152 -3.49 3.20 11.70
C ALA A 152 -3.50 4.40 10.74
N HIS A 153 -4.14 4.22 9.59
CA HIS A 153 -4.36 5.27 8.59
C HIS A 153 -5.74 5.89 8.81
N ALA A 154 -5.77 7.05 9.47
CA ALA A 154 -7.02 7.79 9.64
C ALA A 154 -7.48 8.36 8.30
N PHE A 155 -8.80 8.39 8.09
CA PHE A 155 -9.41 9.04 6.95
C PHE A 155 -10.82 9.50 7.29
N SER A 156 -11.33 10.41 6.48
CA SER A 156 -12.73 10.84 6.51
C SER A 156 -13.28 10.81 5.08
N CYS A 157 -14.60 10.89 4.98
CA CYS A 157 -15.31 10.90 3.72
C CYS A 157 -16.00 12.25 3.53
N ASP A 158 -15.63 12.97 2.50
CA ASP A 158 -16.42 14.09 2.00
C ASP A 158 -17.62 13.50 1.24
N ILE A 159 -18.82 13.81 1.73
CA ILE A 159 -20.08 13.37 1.13
C ILE A 159 -20.57 14.46 0.20
N LEU A 160 -20.66 14.13 -1.10
CA LEU A 160 -21.00 15.04 -2.17
C LEU A 160 -22.37 14.67 -2.74
N LYS A 161 -23.21 15.69 -2.98
CA LYS A 161 -24.53 15.54 -3.60
C LYS A 161 -24.62 16.36 -4.89
N ALA A 162 -25.03 15.73 -5.97
CA ALA A 162 -25.46 16.38 -7.20
C ALA A 162 -26.99 16.26 -7.30
N LEU A 163 -27.67 17.40 -7.14
CA LEU A 163 -29.14 17.48 -7.18
C LEU A 163 -29.64 17.18 -8.59
N TYR A 164 -30.64 16.32 -8.72
CA TYR A 164 -31.25 15.98 -10.00
C TYR A 164 -32.44 16.87 -10.32
N HIS A 165 -32.48 17.34 -11.56
CA HIS A 165 -33.59 18.07 -12.14
C HIS A 165 -34.22 17.21 -13.24
N PRO A 166 -35.50 16.79 -13.08
CA PRO A 166 -36.18 16.00 -14.11
C PRO A 166 -36.39 16.83 -15.37
N ALA A 167 -36.55 16.15 -16.51
CA ALA A 167 -36.91 16.81 -17.76
C ALA A 167 -38.28 17.49 -17.62
N VAL A 168 -38.42 18.69 -18.18
CA VAL A 168 -39.66 19.48 -18.12
C VAL A 168 -40.02 19.99 -19.51
N ASP A 169 -41.30 19.82 -19.86
CA ASP A 169 -41.91 20.44 -21.02
C ASP A 169 -42.64 21.72 -20.58
N ILE A 170 -42.19 22.86 -21.08
CA ILE A 170 -42.83 24.16 -20.82
C ILE A 170 -43.66 24.53 -22.05
N PHE A 171 -44.98 24.63 -21.87
CA PHE A 171 -45.88 25.07 -22.94
C PHE A 171 -45.92 26.59 -23.01
N HIS A 172 -45.52 27.13 -24.15
CA HIS A 172 -45.61 28.55 -24.47
C HIS A 172 -46.84 28.78 -25.37
N PRO A 173 -47.88 29.50 -24.91
CA PRO A 173 -49.05 29.79 -25.73
C PRO A 173 -48.68 30.71 -26.91
N ALA A 174 -49.51 30.70 -27.96
CA ALA A 174 -49.32 31.61 -29.09
C ALA A 174 -49.43 33.08 -28.63
N VAL A 175 -48.61 33.96 -29.18
CA VAL A 175 -48.61 35.41 -28.89
C VAL A 175 -48.67 36.18 -30.18
N GLY A 176 -49.70 37.02 -30.35
CA GLY A 176 -49.88 37.76 -31.59
C GLY A 176 -51.20 38.50 -31.67
N ILE A 177 -51.51 38.97 -32.87
CA ILE A 177 -52.74 39.69 -33.19
C ILE A 177 -53.36 39.11 -34.46
N TYR A 178 -54.67 39.27 -34.61
CA TYR A 178 -55.36 39.01 -35.87
C TYR A 178 -55.41 40.30 -36.69
N VAL A 179 -54.88 40.25 -37.91
CA VAL A 179 -54.93 41.34 -38.89
C VAL A 179 -55.80 40.95 -40.07
N ILE A 180 -56.29 41.94 -40.80
CA ILE A 180 -57.09 41.73 -42.02
C ILE A 180 -56.24 41.02 -43.09
N ALA A 181 -56.78 40.00 -43.76
CA ALA A 181 -56.07 39.27 -44.82
C ALA A 181 -56.97 38.83 -45.98
N GLY A 182 -56.85 39.44 -47.16
CA GLY A 182 -57.72 39.18 -48.32
C GLY A 182 -58.20 40.46 -49.01
N ASP A 183 -59.06 40.32 -50.03
CA ASP A 183 -59.73 41.43 -50.71
C ASP A 183 -61.22 41.46 -50.27
N PHE A 184 -61.65 42.58 -49.71
CA PHE A 184 -62.88 42.67 -48.89
C PHE A 184 -63.92 43.67 -49.40
N GLY A 185 -63.69 44.31 -50.55
CA GLY A 185 -64.62 45.25 -51.15
C GLY A 185 -65.17 46.28 -50.14
N GLY A 186 -66.50 46.44 -50.06
CA GLY A 186 -67.16 47.42 -49.17
C GLY A 186 -67.31 47.02 -47.69
N SER A 187 -66.72 45.91 -47.24
CA SER A 187 -66.91 45.35 -45.89
C SER A 187 -65.65 45.35 -45.01
N GLU A 188 -64.60 46.04 -45.44
CA GLU A 188 -63.30 46.08 -44.76
C GLU A 188 -63.40 46.57 -43.31
N ASP A 189 -64.18 47.61 -43.02
CA ASP A 189 -64.33 48.16 -41.66
C ASP A 189 -64.98 47.16 -40.69
N ALA A 190 -65.94 46.36 -41.17
CA ALA A 190 -66.58 45.33 -40.36
C ALA A 190 -65.60 44.18 -40.07
N VAL A 191 -64.80 43.78 -41.07
CA VAL A 191 -63.76 42.75 -40.92
C VAL A 191 -62.65 43.23 -39.97
N ARG A 192 -62.22 44.49 -40.08
CA ARG A 192 -61.29 45.14 -39.15
C ARG A 192 -61.76 45.06 -37.71
N GLY A 193 -63.04 45.36 -37.47
CA GLY A 193 -63.67 45.25 -36.16
C GLY A 193 -63.64 43.82 -35.61
N ASN A 194 -63.89 42.82 -36.46
CA ASN A 194 -63.83 41.41 -36.06
C ASN A 194 -62.41 40.96 -35.71
N CYS A 195 -61.40 41.29 -36.51
CA CYS A 195 -60.02 40.91 -36.21
C CYS A 195 -59.50 41.57 -34.92
N ALA A 196 -59.91 42.83 -34.64
CA ALA A 196 -59.63 43.49 -33.38
C ALA A 196 -60.33 42.81 -32.19
N ALA A 197 -61.58 42.35 -32.36
CA ALA A 197 -62.30 41.60 -31.35
C ALA A 197 -61.65 40.24 -31.06
N PHE A 198 -61.19 39.52 -32.09
CA PHE A 198 -60.44 38.27 -31.91
C PHE A 198 -59.11 38.50 -31.20
N THR A 199 -58.39 39.56 -31.56
CA THR A 199 -57.15 39.96 -30.87
C THR A 199 -57.40 40.21 -29.39
N LYS A 200 -58.46 40.95 -29.05
CA LYS A 200 -58.84 41.22 -27.66
C LYS A 200 -59.19 39.96 -26.86
N GLN A 201 -59.72 38.93 -27.51
CA GLN A 201 -59.99 37.64 -26.86
C GLN A 201 -58.71 36.87 -26.52
N GLY A 202 -57.61 37.11 -27.23
CA GLY A 202 -56.30 36.55 -26.91
C GLY A 202 -55.46 37.36 -25.94
N GLU A 203 -55.94 38.52 -25.48
CA GLU A 203 -55.29 39.30 -24.42
C GLU A 203 -55.53 38.69 -23.01
N ASP A 204 -56.42 37.72 -22.87
CA ASP A 204 -56.65 36.96 -21.63
C ASP A 204 -55.91 35.60 -21.68
N PRO A 205 -54.66 35.51 -21.17
CA PRO A 205 -53.87 34.29 -21.20
C PRO A 205 -54.46 33.14 -20.36
N LEU A 206 -55.41 33.41 -19.45
CA LEU A 206 -56.03 32.38 -18.62
C LEU A 206 -57.24 31.71 -19.30
N ASN A 207 -57.79 32.32 -20.36
CA ASN A 207 -58.98 31.85 -21.07
C ASN A 207 -58.81 31.93 -22.60
N LEU A 208 -57.62 31.54 -23.09
CA LEU A 208 -57.36 31.56 -24.54
C LEU A 208 -58.33 30.61 -25.28
N PRO A 209 -59.03 31.09 -26.32
CA PRO A 209 -59.83 30.23 -27.17
C PRO A 209 -58.97 29.11 -27.82
N THR A 210 -59.56 27.95 -28.09
CA THR A 210 -58.84 26.81 -28.68
C THR A 210 -58.28 27.07 -30.09
N TRP A 211 -58.80 28.10 -30.77
CA TRP A 211 -58.38 28.56 -32.09
C TRP A 211 -57.34 29.69 -32.04
N TRP A 212 -56.97 30.17 -30.85
CA TRP A 212 -56.01 31.25 -30.71
C TRP A 212 -54.64 30.85 -31.24
N GLY A 213 -54.10 31.63 -32.17
CA GLY A 213 -52.84 31.32 -32.87
C GLY A 213 -53.02 30.52 -34.16
N ASP A 214 -54.24 30.12 -34.52
CA ASP A 214 -54.51 29.52 -35.83
C ASP A 214 -54.17 30.52 -36.93
N PRO A 215 -53.48 30.10 -38.02
CA PRO A 215 -53.01 31.00 -39.07
C PRO A 215 -54.09 31.90 -39.65
N PHE A 216 -55.34 31.43 -39.64
CA PHE A 216 -56.49 32.14 -40.17
C PHE A 216 -57.71 31.93 -39.27
N HIS A 217 -58.49 32.99 -39.05
CA HIS A 217 -59.73 32.93 -38.27
C HIS A 217 -60.82 33.88 -38.80
N GLY A 218 -62.08 33.47 -38.68
CA GLY A 218 -63.24 34.19 -39.22
C GLY A 218 -63.38 34.09 -40.75
N GLY A 219 -64.61 34.20 -41.25
CA GLY A 219 -64.91 34.01 -42.68
C GLY A 219 -65.19 32.54 -43.03
N SER A 220 -64.77 32.10 -44.22
CA SER A 220 -64.84 30.71 -44.66
C SER A 220 -63.45 30.18 -45.00
N ASP A 221 -63.26 28.85 -45.05
CA ASP A 221 -61.96 28.23 -45.35
C ASP A 221 -61.37 28.68 -46.70
N ALA A 222 -62.23 29.07 -47.65
CA ALA A 222 -61.82 29.56 -48.97
C ALA A 222 -61.48 31.06 -49.01
N ASN A 223 -61.91 31.83 -47.99
CA ASN A 223 -61.61 33.26 -47.86
C ASN A 223 -61.59 33.66 -46.37
N PRO A 224 -60.49 33.36 -45.65
CA PRO A 224 -60.37 33.74 -44.26
C PRO A 224 -60.31 35.26 -44.12
N HIS A 225 -60.99 35.81 -43.12
CA HIS A 225 -61.09 37.26 -42.96
C HIS A 225 -59.94 37.86 -42.14
N CYS A 226 -59.41 37.08 -41.19
CA CYS A 226 -58.31 37.50 -40.34
C CYS A 226 -57.16 36.49 -40.41
N MET A 227 -55.94 36.98 -40.48
CA MET A 227 -54.71 36.18 -40.39
C MET A 227 -54.02 36.47 -39.07
N PHE A 228 -53.53 35.42 -38.41
CA PHE A 228 -52.73 35.57 -37.21
C PHE A 228 -51.31 36.02 -37.58
N GLN A 229 -50.88 37.13 -36.99
CA GLN A 229 -49.51 37.60 -37.04
C GLN A 229 -48.93 37.51 -35.63
N GLY A 230 -47.98 36.61 -35.46
CA GLY A 230 -47.40 36.33 -34.14
C GLY A 230 -46.55 35.08 -34.12
N THR A 231 -46.22 34.66 -32.92
CA THR A 231 -45.52 33.41 -32.63
C THR A 231 -46.57 32.32 -32.39
N ALA A 232 -46.45 31.19 -33.10
CA ALA A 232 -47.29 30.03 -32.84
C ALA A 232 -46.99 29.46 -31.44
N ALA A 233 -47.98 28.75 -30.88
CA ALA A 233 -47.75 27.99 -29.65
C ALA A 233 -46.67 26.93 -29.90
N TYR A 234 -45.80 26.72 -28.91
CA TYR A 234 -44.78 25.69 -28.98
C TYR A 234 -44.50 25.13 -27.59
N THR A 235 -43.97 23.92 -27.55
CA THR A 235 -43.47 23.31 -26.33
C THR A 235 -41.95 23.38 -26.35
N GLU A 236 -41.38 23.97 -25.32
CA GLU A 236 -39.94 23.95 -25.07
C GLU A 236 -39.61 22.75 -24.20
N HIS A 237 -38.71 21.89 -24.69
CA HIS A 237 -38.22 20.75 -23.93
C HIS A 237 -36.91 21.12 -23.22
N HIS A 238 -36.87 20.96 -21.91
CA HIS A 238 -35.64 20.99 -21.13
C HIS A 238 -35.27 19.56 -20.72
N ASP A 239 -34.11 19.10 -21.16
CA ASP A 239 -33.57 17.78 -20.78
C ASP A 239 -33.32 17.70 -19.28
N ALA A 240 -33.36 16.48 -18.74
CA ALA A 240 -32.96 16.23 -17.37
C ALA A 240 -31.46 16.51 -17.18
N TYR A 241 -31.09 17.07 -16.04
CA TYR A 241 -29.70 17.36 -15.72
C TYR A 241 -29.44 17.26 -14.22
N ASN A 242 -28.17 17.19 -13.84
CA ASN A 242 -27.74 17.25 -12.46
C ASN A 242 -26.95 18.54 -12.23
N ASP A 243 -27.16 19.17 -11.07
CA ASP A 243 -26.29 20.24 -10.61
C ASP A 243 -24.87 19.71 -10.36
N PRO A 244 -23.84 20.58 -10.39
CA PRO A 244 -22.51 20.22 -9.94
C PRO A 244 -22.56 19.65 -8.51
N ALA A 245 -21.75 18.63 -8.25
CA ALA A 245 -21.69 18.01 -6.93
C ALA A 245 -21.24 19.04 -5.86
N THR A 246 -21.97 19.10 -4.76
CA THR A 246 -21.70 20.01 -3.63
C THR A 246 -21.45 19.22 -2.36
N LEU A 247 -20.48 19.67 -1.55
CA LEU A 247 -20.14 19.05 -0.27
C LEU A 247 -21.32 19.22 0.71
N GLN A 248 -21.85 18.11 1.18
CA GLN A 248 -22.91 18.07 2.19
C GLN A 248 -22.32 17.94 3.61
N GLY A 249 -21.20 17.25 3.74
CA GLY A 249 -20.53 17.07 5.03
C GLY A 249 -19.25 16.26 4.93
N ASN A 250 -18.51 16.23 6.03
CA ASN A 250 -17.34 15.39 6.21
C ASN A 250 -17.60 14.40 7.35
N GLU A 251 -17.44 13.11 7.07
CA GLU A 251 -17.72 12.04 8.01
C GLU A 251 -16.43 11.30 8.38
N ALA A 252 -16.05 11.37 9.65
CA ALA A 252 -14.92 10.62 10.17
C ALA A 252 -15.17 9.12 10.09
N GLN A 253 -14.19 8.37 9.57
CA GLN A 253 -14.27 6.92 9.46
C GLN A 253 -13.34 6.24 10.45
N THR A 254 -13.59 4.95 10.68
CA THR A 254 -12.67 4.10 11.45
C THR A 254 -11.38 3.93 10.65
N ALA A 255 -10.23 4.24 11.28
CA ALA A 255 -8.93 4.10 10.63
C ALA A 255 -8.67 2.66 10.13
N ILE A 256 -7.96 2.54 9.01
CA ILE A 256 -7.55 1.25 8.47
C ILE A 256 -6.15 0.93 8.98
N ASN A 257 -6.01 -0.26 9.57
CA ASN A 257 -4.70 -0.77 10.00
C ASN A 257 -3.97 -1.41 8.83
N VAL A 258 -2.75 -0.96 8.58
CA VAL A 258 -1.85 -1.52 7.57
C VAL A 258 -0.59 -2.01 8.26
N ASP A 259 -0.18 -3.21 7.89
CA ASP A 259 1.02 -3.83 8.40
C ASP A 259 2.20 -3.55 7.48
N GLN A 260 3.30 -3.11 8.07
CA GLN A 260 4.59 -2.92 7.43
C GLN A 260 5.59 -3.91 8.01
N THR A 261 6.30 -4.60 7.14
CA THR A 261 7.33 -5.56 7.54
C THR A 261 8.70 -4.99 7.20
N ASN A 262 9.58 -4.90 8.21
CA ASN A 262 10.93 -4.37 8.06
C ASN A 262 11.95 -5.36 8.61
N ALA A 263 13.13 -5.41 7.99
CA ALA A 263 14.29 -6.06 8.57
C ALA A 263 14.95 -5.08 9.56
N LEU A 264 14.92 -5.40 10.86
CA LEU A 264 15.44 -4.54 11.93
C LEU A 264 16.50 -5.31 12.74
N ARG A 265 17.48 -4.58 13.26
CA ARG A 265 18.45 -5.12 14.21
C ARG A 265 17.82 -5.25 15.59
N ALA A 266 18.08 -6.38 16.21
CA ALA A 266 17.65 -6.69 17.55
C ALA A 266 18.74 -7.45 18.31
N HIS A 267 18.56 -7.49 19.63
CA HIS A 267 19.46 -8.09 20.60
C HIS A 267 18.69 -9.11 21.43
N GLU A 268 19.29 -10.26 21.69
CA GLU A 268 18.72 -11.29 22.57
C GLU A 268 19.80 -11.85 23.50
N ASP A 269 19.35 -12.35 24.66
CA ASP A 269 20.13 -13.19 25.56
C ASP A 269 19.48 -14.59 25.62
N ALA A 270 20.11 -15.58 25.00
CA ALA A 270 19.66 -16.97 25.00
C ALA A 270 19.80 -17.67 26.37
N GLY A 271 20.29 -16.96 27.40
CA GLY A 271 20.50 -17.47 28.76
C GLY A 271 21.70 -18.42 28.91
N ALA A 272 22.19 -19.01 27.82
CA ALA A 272 23.42 -19.81 27.74
C ALA A 272 24.07 -19.65 26.36
N GLY A 273 25.30 -20.15 26.20
CA GLY A 273 25.96 -20.23 24.89
C GLY A 273 25.08 -20.93 23.85
N PHE A 274 25.19 -20.51 22.59
CA PHE A 274 24.28 -20.90 21.53
C PHE A 274 24.99 -21.43 20.29
N ASP A 275 24.29 -22.31 19.57
CA ASP A 275 24.75 -22.87 18.31
C ASP A 275 24.22 -22.05 17.13
N THR A 276 25.04 -21.89 16.09
CA THR A 276 24.66 -21.25 14.84
C THR A 276 24.96 -22.15 13.65
N SER A 277 24.15 -22.05 12.61
CA SER A 277 24.38 -22.68 11.31
C SER A 277 25.03 -21.72 10.29
N ALA A 278 25.34 -20.48 10.70
CA ALA A 278 25.90 -19.46 9.82
C ALA A 278 27.30 -19.84 9.31
N THR A 279 27.61 -19.40 8.08
CA THR A 279 28.97 -19.48 7.53
C THR A 279 29.74 -18.21 7.90
N LEU A 280 30.85 -18.35 8.61
CA LEU A 280 31.66 -17.24 9.11
C LEU A 280 33.09 -17.33 8.60
N ILE A 281 33.68 -16.21 8.18
CA ILE A 281 35.11 -16.15 7.88
C ILE A 281 35.86 -16.07 9.21
N ILE A 282 36.63 -17.11 9.51
CA ILE A 282 37.35 -17.23 10.79
C ILE A 282 38.86 -16.96 10.65
N GLY A 283 39.33 -16.63 9.45
CA GLY A 283 40.66 -16.10 9.25
C GLY A 283 41.36 -16.52 7.98
N GLN A 284 42.69 -16.38 7.98
CA GLN A 284 43.59 -16.83 6.92
C GLN A 284 44.53 -17.89 7.46
N VAL A 285 44.80 -18.91 6.66
CA VAL A 285 45.78 -19.95 7.01
C VAL A 285 46.67 -20.26 5.83
N VAL A 286 47.89 -20.72 6.12
CA VAL A 286 48.77 -21.26 5.10
C VAL A 286 48.18 -22.57 4.59
N VAL A 287 47.95 -22.69 3.29
CA VAL A 287 47.37 -23.91 2.68
C VAL A 287 48.35 -24.64 1.79
N CYS A 288 49.40 -23.96 1.31
CA CYS A 288 50.48 -24.57 0.54
C CYS A 288 51.83 -24.03 1.01
N ILE A 289 52.75 -24.93 1.36
CA ILE A 289 54.15 -24.61 1.68
C ILE A 289 55.04 -25.24 0.60
N SER A 290 56.03 -24.48 0.12
CA SER A 290 57.11 -24.98 -0.73
C SER A 290 58.41 -25.06 0.08
N PRO A 291 59.25 -26.10 -0.06
CA PRO A 291 60.49 -26.20 0.69
C PRO A 291 61.49 -25.11 0.24
N SER A 292 62.15 -24.50 1.22
CA SER A 292 62.98 -23.30 1.03
C SER A 292 64.50 -23.59 0.95
N LYS A 293 65.21 -22.54 0.49
CA LYS A 293 66.60 -22.14 0.80
C LYS A 293 67.74 -23.05 0.32
N SER A 294 68.12 -22.88 -0.95
CA SER A 294 69.51 -22.97 -1.39
C SER A 294 69.73 -22.30 -2.77
N GLY A 295 69.46 -21.00 -2.88
CA GLY A 295 70.00 -20.17 -3.98
C GLY A 295 69.56 -20.45 -5.42
N THR A 296 68.81 -21.52 -5.69
CA THR A 296 68.28 -21.83 -7.03
C THR A 296 66.75 -21.83 -7.01
N LYS A 297 66.18 -20.96 -7.86
CA LYS A 297 64.73 -20.88 -8.10
C LYS A 297 64.19 -22.24 -8.55
N LEU A 298 63.33 -22.86 -7.73
CA LEU A 298 62.35 -23.94 -8.04
C LEU A 298 62.92 -25.24 -8.69
N PRO A 299 62.47 -26.45 -8.31
CA PRO A 299 61.10 -26.81 -7.96
C PRO A 299 61.02 -27.67 -6.69
N GLY A 300 60.63 -27.07 -5.56
CA GLY A 300 60.29 -27.83 -4.38
C GLY A 300 58.94 -28.54 -4.53
N ALA A 301 58.80 -29.74 -3.96
CA ALA A 301 57.50 -30.41 -3.86
C ALA A 301 56.59 -29.62 -2.93
N TRP A 302 55.45 -29.16 -3.43
CA TRP A 302 54.48 -28.43 -2.63
C TRP A 302 53.73 -29.37 -1.69
N ALA A 303 53.63 -28.97 -0.42
CA ALA A 303 52.85 -29.68 0.58
C ALA A 303 51.57 -28.91 0.88
N LYS A 304 50.42 -29.60 0.82
CA LYS A 304 49.14 -29.08 1.31
C LYS A 304 49.17 -29.03 2.83
N GLN A 305 48.59 -27.98 3.40
CA GLN A 305 48.54 -27.73 4.84
C GLN A 305 47.11 -27.43 5.28
N ASN A 306 46.87 -27.51 6.59
CA ASN A 306 45.61 -27.09 7.23
C ASN A 306 44.35 -27.68 6.57
N GLY A 307 44.43 -28.94 6.13
CA GLY A 307 43.30 -29.66 5.54
C GLY A 307 42.93 -29.24 4.11
N TYR A 308 43.75 -28.43 3.43
CA TYR A 308 43.49 -28.06 2.04
C TYR A 308 43.47 -29.29 1.12
N THR A 309 42.35 -29.50 0.44
CA THR A 309 42.12 -30.65 -0.45
C THR A 309 42.30 -30.34 -1.93
N GLY A 310 42.25 -29.06 -2.33
CA GLY A 310 42.38 -28.64 -3.72
C GLY A 310 43.73 -28.95 -4.37
N ASP A 311 43.82 -28.87 -5.69
CA ASP A 311 44.96 -29.29 -6.49
C ASP A 311 45.97 -28.16 -6.80
N LYS A 312 45.72 -26.95 -6.30
CA LYS A 312 46.46 -25.73 -6.67
C LYS A 312 47.70 -25.44 -5.82
N CYS A 313 48.13 -26.38 -4.99
CA CYS A 313 49.46 -26.33 -4.39
C CYS A 313 50.50 -26.76 -5.44
N THR A 314 50.76 -25.89 -6.42
CA THR A 314 51.73 -26.15 -7.50
C THR A 314 52.55 -24.93 -7.83
N THR A 315 53.72 -25.15 -8.43
CA THR A 315 54.60 -24.08 -8.89
C THR A 315 53.96 -23.25 -10.01
N VAL A 316 53.14 -23.90 -10.86
CA VAL A 316 52.40 -23.23 -11.94
C VAL A 316 51.39 -22.24 -11.34
N TRP A 317 50.61 -22.70 -10.35
CA TRP A 317 49.65 -21.83 -9.66
C TRP A 317 50.36 -20.68 -8.93
N TYR A 318 51.41 -20.97 -8.17
CA TYR A 318 52.15 -19.95 -7.43
C TYR A 318 52.76 -18.84 -8.33
N ASN A 319 53.29 -19.19 -9.50
CA ASN A 319 53.98 -18.24 -10.37
C ASN A 319 53.05 -17.39 -11.25
N GLY A 320 51.84 -17.85 -11.57
CA GLY A 320 50.97 -17.16 -12.52
C GLY A 320 49.47 -17.36 -12.37
N GLY A 321 49.00 -18.26 -11.50
CA GLY A 321 47.57 -18.51 -11.25
C GLY A 321 47.05 -17.86 -9.97
N ALA A 322 47.87 -17.78 -8.93
CA ALA A 322 47.49 -17.22 -7.64
C ALA A 322 47.39 -15.70 -7.69
N THR A 323 46.21 -15.16 -7.35
CA THR A 323 46.02 -13.73 -7.15
C THR A 323 46.99 -13.21 -6.08
N VAL A 324 47.62 -12.05 -6.34
CA VAL A 324 48.56 -11.40 -5.42
C VAL A 324 47.86 -10.23 -4.74
N GLY A 325 47.79 -10.27 -3.42
CA GLY A 325 47.10 -9.27 -2.61
C GLY A 325 46.40 -9.94 -1.44
N VAL A 326 46.35 -9.25 -0.31
CA VAL A 326 45.55 -9.70 0.84
C VAL A 326 44.10 -9.49 0.45
N PRO A 327 43.22 -10.52 0.43
CA PRO A 327 41.78 -10.28 0.49
C PRO A 327 41.56 -9.39 1.72
N ASN A 328 41.04 -8.18 1.54
CA ASN A 328 40.82 -7.29 2.66
C ASN A 328 39.77 -7.93 3.58
N LEU A 329 40.23 -8.59 4.64
CA LEU A 329 39.38 -9.19 5.68
C LEU A 329 39.07 -8.19 6.80
N ASN A 330 39.54 -6.94 6.71
CA ASN A 330 39.08 -5.84 7.55
C ASN A 330 37.79 -5.25 6.97
N ASP A 331 36.74 -6.06 6.81
CA ASP A 331 35.43 -5.54 7.18
C ASP A 331 35.32 -5.66 8.70
N GLY A 332 34.65 -4.71 9.36
CA GLY A 332 34.76 -4.52 10.83
C GLY A 332 34.26 -5.67 11.72
N SER A 333 34.08 -6.89 11.19
CA SER A 333 33.52 -8.07 11.86
C SER A 333 34.47 -9.26 12.01
N HIS A 334 35.65 -9.31 11.36
CA HIS A 334 36.46 -10.55 11.31
C HIS A 334 37.98 -10.32 11.48
N ASN A 335 38.42 -9.97 12.69
CA ASN A 335 39.84 -9.71 12.98
C ASN A 335 40.56 -10.97 13.51
N TRP A 336 40.78 -11.99 12.68
CA TRP A 336 41.54 -13.19 13.10
C TRP A 336 42.53 -13.66 12.01
N VAL A 337 43.78 -13.18 12.07
CA VAL A 337 44.90 -13.87 11.41
C VAL A 337 45.52 -14.80 12.45
N THR A 338 45.19 -16.09 12.42
CA THR A 338 45.89 -17.10 13.23
C THR A 338 46.97 -17.78 12.40
N VAL A 339 48.23 -17.40 12.65
CA VAL A 339 49.40 -18.15 12.17
C VAL A 339 49.63 -19.31 13.15
N PRO A 340 49.71 -20.58 12.70
CA PRO A 340 50.12 -21.67 13.57
C PRO A 340 51.53 -21.41 14.10
N VAL A 341 51.72 -21.54 15.41
CA VAL A 341 53.05 -21.68 16.01
C VAL A 341 53.55 -23.07 15.63
N VAL A 342 54.74 -23.12 15.02
CA VAL A 342 55.48 -24.37 14.72
C VAL A 342 56.01 -24.96 16.02
#